data_AF-A0A0F9P972-F1
#
_entry.id   AF-A0A0F9P972-F1
#
_cell.length_a   1.000
_cell.length_b   1.000
_cell.length_c   1.000
_cell.angle_alpha   90.00
_cell.angle_beta   90.00
_cell.angle_gamma   90.00
#
_symmetry.space_group_name_H-M   'P 1'
#
loop_
_entity.id
_entity.type
_entity.pdbx_description
1 polymer ?
#
loop_
_entity_poly.entity_id
_entity_poly.type
_entity_poly.pdbx_seq_one_letter_code
_entity_poly.pdbx_strand_id
1 'polypeptide(L)'
;MGFRDKVKEWGGGDLTFLSEDGEVVKFVVAGDPELIKGKFKGSDTKRAAIPIFTPDGQSLMVIGMRVVRRLSKYEEKFQTTAFQLVRSGEKGDQNSTYDLTIIDDKTITAKLINMLKAGLDKDELAESYKAAIEAASA
;
A
#
# COMPACT_ATOMS: atom_id res chain seq x y z
N MET A 1 -3.42 -3.86 -18.10
CA MET A 1 -4.40 -3.06 -17.34
C MET A 1 -3.62 -2.35 -16.25
N GLY A 2 -3.62 -1.02 -16.22
CA GLY A 2 -2.77 -0.25 -15.29
C GLY A 2 -3.27 -0.26 -13.86
N PHE A 3 -2.44 0.21 -12.93
CA PHE A 3 -2.76 0.35 -11.51
C PHE A 3 -4.07 1.13 -11.34
N ARG A 4 -4.20 2.27 -12.04
CA ARG A 4 -5.38 3.12 -11.96
C ARG A 4 -6.65 2.45 -12.50
N ASP A 5 -6.55 1.60 -13.51
CA ASP A 5 -7.71 0.91 -14.06
C ASP A 5 -8.21 -0.16 -13.11
N LYS A 6 -7.31 -0.97 -12.54
CA LYS A 6 -7.62 -1.94 -11.50
C LYS A 6 -8.34 -1.28 -10.31
N VAL A 7 -7.81 -0.15 -9.83
CA VAL A 7 -8.40 0.57 -8.69
C VAL A 7 -9.76 1.19 -9.02
N LYS A 8 -10.00 1.61 -10.27
CA LYS A 8 -11.33 2.08 -10.70
C LYS A 8 -12.37 0.98 -10.64
N GLU A 9 -12.03 -0.24 -11.05
CA GLU A 9 -12.96 -1.38 -11.03
C GLU A 9 -13.41 -1.77 -9.62
N TRP A 10 -12.52 -1.61 -8.63
CA TRP A 10 -12.77 -2.06 -7.27
C TRP A 10 -13.72 -1.15 -6.48
N GLY A 11 -13.85 0.12 -6.87
CA GLY A 11 -14.69 1.13 -6.21
C GLY A 11 -14.04 1.77 -4.98
N GLY A 12 -14.65 2.82 -4.44
CA GLY A 12 -14.06 3.68 -3.39
C GLY A 12 -14.86 3.71 -2.11
N GLY A 13 -15.03 2.58 -1.43
CA GLY A 13 -15.72 2.48 -0.15
C GLY A 13 -15.00 1.50 0.74
N ASP A 14 -13.99 2.00 1.46
CA ASP A 14 -13.66 1.60 2.84
C ASP A 14 -12.30 2.17 3.26
N LEU A 15 -12.24 2.55 4.54
CA LEU A 15 -11.02 2.87 5.28
C LEU A 15 -10.84 1.75 6.31
N THR A 16 -9.90 0.85 6.07
CA THR A 16 -9.37 -0.04 7.10
C THR A 16 -7.96 -0.49 6.74
N PHE A 17 -7.10 -0.57 7.76
CA PHE A 17 -5.68 -0.92 7.69
C PHE A 17 -5.43 -2.28 8.34
N LEU A 18 -4.42 -3.00 7.84
CA LEU A 18 -3.78 -4.16 8.48
C LEU A 18 -2.26 -3.96 8.30
N SER A 19 -1.69 -2.99 8.98
CA SER A 19 -0.31 -3.09 9.45
C SER A 19 -0.30 -2.64 10.91
N GLU A 20 0.56 -3.25 11.71
CA GLU A 20 0.36 -3.29 13.16
C GLU A 20 0.64 -1.97 13.85
N ASP A 21 1.31 -1.03 13.19
CA ASP A 21 1.85 0.14 13.86
C ASP A 21 1.38 1.45 13.25
N GLY A 22 1.09 2.42 14.13
CA GLY A 22 0.70 3.79 13.80
C GLY A 22 1.87 4.59 13.24
N GLU A 23 2.47 4.11 12.16
CA GLU A 23 3.77 4.55 11.67
C GLU A 23 3.71 5.31 10.35
N VAL A 24 4.69 6.22 10.21
CA VAL A 24 5.01 6.90 8.97
C VAL A 24 5.73 5.92 8.05
N VAL A 25 5.11 5.53 6.94
CA VAL A 25 5.73 4.62 5.97
C VAL A 25 6.26 5.43 4.80
N LYS A 26 7.58 5.34 4.55
CA LYS A 26 8.22 5.90 3.35
C LYS A 26 8.44 4.78 2.35
N PHE A 27 7.96 4.94 1.12
CA PHE A 27 7.97 3.83 0.16
C PHE A 27 7.99 4.26 -1.30
N VAL A 28 8.35 3.32 -2.18
CA VAL A 28 8.11 3.40 -3.64
C VAL A 28 7.23 2.22 -4.05
N VAL A 29 6.36 2.43 -5.03
CA VAL A 29 5.48 1.38 -5.56
C VAL A 29 6.27 0.51 -6.51
N ALA A 30 6.31 -0.79 -6.23
CA ALA A 30 7.16 -1.72 -6.95
C ALA A 30 6.44 -2.57 -7.99
N GLY A 31 5.11 -2.59 -7.95
CA GLY A 31 4.30 -3.42 -8.84
C GLY A 31 2.82 -3.13 -8.73
N ASP A 32 2.05 -4.00 -9.38
CA ASP A 32 0.61 -3.86 -9.45
C ASP A 32 -0.08 -4.20 -8.13
N PRO A 33 -1.22 -3.56 -7.85
CA PRO A 33 -1.99 -3.85 -6.66
C PRO A 33 -2.82 -5.13 -6.87
N GLU A 34 -3.10 -5.83 -5.77
CA GLU A 34 -4.05 -6.94 -5.72
C GLU A 34 -5.20 -6.65 -4.76
N LEU A 35 -6.41 -7.06 -5.14
CA LEU A 35 -7.61 -6.86 -4.32
C LEU A 35 -7.70 -7.93 -3.23
N ILE A 36 -7.65 -7.50 -1.98
CA ILE A 36 -7.95 -8.33 -0.83
C ILE A 36 -9.39 -8.08 -0.41
N LYS A 37 -10.19 -9.14 -0.39
CA LYS A 37 -11.54 -9.14 0.20
C LYS A 37 -11.46 -9.83 1.55
N GLY A 38 -11.89 -9.14 2.59
CA GLY A 38 -11.90 -9.66 3.95
C GLY A 38 -13.22 -9.39 4.65
N LYS A 39 -13.37 -9.94 5.86
CA LYS A 39 -14.52 -9.65 6.73
C LYS A 39 -14.02 -8.94 7.98
N PHE A 40 -14.54 -7.76 8.27
CA PHE A 40 -14.23 -7.04 9.51
C PHE A 40 -15.52 -6.75 10.26
N LYS A 41 -15.64 -7.27 11.48
CA LYS A 41 -16.84 -7.13 12.35
C LYS A 41 -18.16 -7.49 11.62
N GLY A 42 -18.14 -8.51 10.77
CA GLY A 42 -19.31 -9.00 10.04
C GLY A 42 -19.63 -8.26 8.74
N SER A 43 -18.91 -7.19 8.41
CA SER A 43 -19.03 -6.47 7.14
C SER A 43 -17.96 -6.90 6.14
N ASP A 44 -18.35 -7.06 4.88
CA ASP A 44 -17.39 -7.28 3.79
C ASP A 44 -16.57 -6.00 3.58
N THR A 45 -15.25 -6.12 3.66
CA THR A 45 -14.32 -5.01 3.44
C THR A 45 -13.42 -5.29 2.24
N LYS A 46 -13.12 -4.24 1.49
CA LYS A 46 -12.18 -4.29 0.36
C LYS A 46 -10.92 -3.51 0.68
N ARG A 47 -9.77 -4.12 0.41
CA ARG A 47 -8.44 -3.52 0.58
C ARG A 47 -7.59 -3.82 -0.64
N ALA A 48 -6.57 -3.02 -0.88
CA ALA A 48 -5.55 -3.36 -1.86
C ALA A 48 -4.24 -3.69 -1.14
N ALA A 49 -3.65 -4.81 -1.51
CA ALA A 49 -2.27 -5.11 -1.21
C ALA A 49 -1.39 -4.59 -2.34
N ILE A 50 -0.34 -3.85 -1.98
CA ILE A 50 0.54 -3.17 -2.92
C ILE A 50 1.97 -3.59 -2.59
N PRO A 51 2.71 -4.13 -3.57
CA PRO A 51 4.12 -4.40 -3.40
C PRO A 51 4.89 -3.09 -3.37
N ILE A 52 5.66 -2.87 -2.32
CA ILE A 52 6.42 -1.65 -2.10
C ILE A 52 7.85 -1.95 -1.67
N PHE A 53 8.74 -0.98 -1.85
CA PHE A 53 10.03 -0.95 -1.16
C PHE A 53 9.99 0.13 -0.09
N THR A 54 10.44 -0.22 1.11
CA THR A 54 10.74 0.70 2.22
C THR A 54 12.25 0.77 2.44
N PRO A 55 12.76 1.67 3.29
CA PRO A 55 14.19 1.71 3.62
C PRO A 55 14.76 0.41 4.18
N ASP A 56 13.90 -0.46 4.71
CA ASP A 56 14.21 -1.73 5.37
C ASP A 56 14.17 -2.92 4.41
N GLY A 57 13.53 -2.77 3.25
CA GLY A 57 13.48 -3.83 2.23
C GLY A 57 12.17 -3.85 1.45
N GLN A 58 11.91 -4.99 0.83
CA GLN A 58 10.62 -5.26 0.18
C GLN A 58 9.55 -5.48 1.25
N SER A 59 8.35 -4.98 1.01
CA SER A 59 7.21 -5.21 1.89
C SER A 59 5.89 -5.16 1.13
N LEU A 60 4.85 -5.74 1.72
CA LEU A 60 3.49 -5.72 1.18
C LEU A 60 2.63 -4.75 1.99
N MET A 61 2.24 -3.63 1.37
CA MET A 61 1.41 -2.62 2.01
C MET A 61 -0.06 -2.89 1.76
N VAL A 62 -0.82 -3.19 2.81
CA VAL A 62 -2.27 -3.38 2.76
C VAL A 62 -3.00 -2.13 3.21
N ILE A 63 -3.67 -1.45 2.28
CA ILE A 63 -4.37 -0.18 2.56
C ILE A 63 -5.80 -0.17 2.02
N GLY A 64 -6.66 0.63 2.68
CA GLY A 64 -8.05 0.81 2.29
C GLY A 64 -8.21 1.56 0.95
N MET A 65 -9.34 1.30 0.28
CA MET A 65 -9.63 1.76 -1.08
C MET A 65 -9.52 3.28 -1.27
N ARG A 66 -9.84 4.08 -0.24
CA ARG A 66 -9.72 5.55 -0.33
C ARG A 66 -8.28 6.02 -0.50
N VAL A 67 -7.34 5.40 0.21
CA VAL A 67 -5.92 5.74 0.14
C VAL A 67 -5.35 5.27 -1.20
N VAL A 68 -5.67 4.04 -1.59
CA VAL A 68 -5.28 3.44 -2.88
C VAL A 68 -5.72 4.33 -4.06
N ARG A 69 -6.96 4.85 -4.03
CA ARG A 69 -7.47 5.76 -5.07
C ARG A 69 -6.72 7.09 -5.14
N ARG A 70 -6.17 7.58 -4.03
CA ARG A 70 -5.31 8.78 -4.06
C ARG A 70 -3.96 8.43 -4.65
N LEU A 71 -3.37 7.32 -4.22
CA LEU A 71 -2.08 6.83 -4.73
C LEU A 71 -2.12 6.54 -6.24
N SER A 72 -3.21 5.95 -6.75
CA SER A 72 -3.39 5.63 -8.17
C SER A 72 -3.36 6.84 -9.10
N LYS A 73 -3.53 8.07 -8.57
CA LYS A 73 -3.41 9.30 -9.37
C LYS A 73 -1.95 9.61 -9.71
N TYR A 74 -1.00 9.00 -9.01
CA TYR A 74 0.43 9.19 -9.18
C TYR A 74 1.10 8.02 -9.91
N GLU A 75 0.34 7.17 -10.60
CA GLU A 75 0.85 5.99 -11.32
C GLU A 75 2.03 6.32 -12.24
N GLU A 76 1.95 7.45 -12.96
CA GLU A 76 3.02 7.94 -13.83
C GLU A 76 4.34 8.26 -13.10
N LYS A 77 4.31 8.43 -11.78
CA LYS A 77 5.45 8.82 -10.95
C LYS A 77 6.03 7.66 -10.12
N PHE A 78 5.44 6.46 -10.16
CA PHE A 78 5.88 5.34 -9.32
C PHE A 78 7.34 4.93 -9.54
N GLN A 79 7.86 5.13 -10.76
CA GLN A 79 9.23 4.79 -11.13
C GLN A 79 10.26 5.88 -10.79
N THR A 80 9.81 7.04 -10.33
CA THR A 80 10.67 8.24 -10.17
C THR A 80 10.53 8.92 -8.82
N THR A 81 9.55 8.52 -8.01
CA THR A 81 9.15 9.29 -6.83
C THR A 81 8.85 8.36 -5.67
N ALA A 82 9.35 8.73 -4.48
CA ALA A 82 9.00 8.09 -3.23
C ALA A 82 7.84 8.83 -2.56
N PHE A 83 7.02 8.07 -1.85
CA PHE A 83 5.82 8.53 -1.17
C PHE A 83 5.97 8.31 0.33
N GLN A 84 5.30 9.15 1.10
CA GLN A 84 5.14 8.97 2.52
C GLN A 84 3.65 8.87 2.83
N LEU A 85 3.28 7.83 3.58
CA LEU A 85 1.94 7.68 4.13
C LEU A 85 2.03 7.87 5.63
N VAL A 86 1.38 8.91 6.14
CA VAL A 86 1.24 9.19 7.57
C VAL A 86 -0.17 8.81 7.97
N ARG A 87 -0.30 7.95 8.98
CA ARG A 87 -1.58 7.68 9.62
C ARG A 87 -1.73 8.54 10.86
N SER A 88 -2.90 9.15 11.02
CA SER A 88 -3.27 9.89 12.22
C SER A 88 -4.56 9.30 12.79
N GLY A 89 -4.45 8.58 13.91
CA GLY A 89 -5.56 7.92 14.61
C GLY A 89 -5.13 6.66 15.35
N GLU A 90 -5.89 6.25 16.37
CA GLU A 90 -5.60 5.06 17.17
C GLU A 90 -5.98 3.75 16.45
N LYS A 91 -5.33 2.63 16.82
CA LYS A 91 -5.62 1.29 16.27
C LYS A 91 -7.12 0.96 16.45
N GLY A 92 -7.83 0.75 15.35
CA GLY A 92 -9.27 0.45 15.37
C GLY A 92 -10.21 1.66 15.30
N ASP A 93 -9.67 2.89 15.24
CA ASP A 93 -10.47 4.10 15.06
C ASP A 93 -10.93 4.26 13.60
N GLN A 94 -12.25 4.28 13.41
CA GLN A 94 -12.90 4.50 12.10
C GLN A 94 -12.63 5.89 11.53
N ASN A 95 -12.24 6.86 12.38
CA ASN A 95 -11.88 8.22 11.98
C ASN A 95 -10.40 8.39 11.65
N SER A 96 -9.61 7.31 11.62
CA SER A 96 -8.20 7.38 11.22
C SER A 96 -8.07 8.10 9.88
N THR A 97 -7.34 9.22 9.89
CA THR A 97 -7.01 9.97 8.68
C THR A 97 -5.66 9.52 8.14
N TYR A 98 -5.49 9.68 6.84
CA TYR A 98 -4.27 9.28 6.15
C TYR A 98 -3.81 10.46 5.31
N ASP A 99 -2.58 10.87 5.51
CA ASP A 99 -1.93 11.86 4.66
C ASP A 99 -0.93 11.17 3.74
N LEU A 100 -1.09 11.38 2.43
CA LEU A 100 -0.23 10.82 1.41
C LEU A 100 0.54 11.99 0.78
N THR A 101 1.84 12.02 1.02
CA THR A 101 2.73 13.07 0.52
C THR A 101 3.83 12.49 -0.36
N ILE A 102 4.41 13.34 -1.20
CA ILE A 102 5.61 13.01 -1.99
C ILE A 102 6.82 13.39 -1.15
N ILE A 103 7.82 12.52 -1.10
CA ILE A 103 9.08 12.77 -0.41
C ILE A 103 9.97 13.65 -1.31
N ASP A 104 10.47 14.74 -0.75
CA ASP A 104 11.43 15.67 -1.38
C ASP A 104 12.90 15.31 -1.11
N ASP A 105 13.15 14.45 -0.12
CA ASP A 105 14.47 13.89 0.18
C ASP A 105 15.00 13.04 -0.99
N LYS A 106 15.95 13.62 -1.72
CA LYS A 106 16.62 13.00 -2.87
C LYS A 106 17.42 11.76 -2.48
N THR A 107 17.98 11.71 -1.28
CA THR A 107 18.81 10.60 -0.82
C THR A 107 17.96 9.36 -0.58
N ILE A 108 16.87 9.53 0.17
CA ILE A 108 15.90 8.45 0.42
C ILE A 108 15.25 8.01 -0.89
N THR A 109 14.83 8.97 -1.72
CA THR A 109 14.21 8.65 -3.02
C THR A 109 15.17 7.86 -3.90
N ALA A 110 16.44 8.28 -4.02
CA ALA A 110 17.43 7.55 -4.82
C ALA A 110 17.67 6.13 -4.28
N LYS A 111 17.77 5.97 -2.95
CA LYS A 111 17.92 4.65 -2.31
C LYS A 111 16.76 3.71 -2.69
N LEU A 112 15.53 4.18 -2.53
CA LEU A 112 14.32 3.41 -2.82
C LEU A 112 14.17 3.09 -4.32
N ILE A 113 14.47 4.05 -5.20
CA ILE A 113 14.44 3.82 -6.66
C ILE A 113 15.53 2.83 -7.09
N ASN A 114 16.69 2.81 -6.43
CA ASN A 114 17.73 1.81 -6.71
C ASN A 114 17.28 0.41 -6.28
N MET A 115 16.59 0.28 -5.14
CA MET A 115 15.97 -0.99 -4.72
C MET A 115 14.92 -1.46 -5.74
N LEU A 116 14.07 -0.55 -6.19
CA LEU A 116 13.09 -0.83 -7.24
C LEU A 116 13.73 -1.38 -8.53
N LYS A 117 14.87 -0.80 -8.94
CA LYS A 117 15.63 -1.26 -10.12
C LYS A 117 16.33 -2.60 -9.92
N ALA A 118 16.70 -2.94 -8.68
CA ALA A 118 17.28 -4.25 -8.35
C ALA A 118 16.25 -5.38 -8.54
N GLY A 119 14.96 -5.04 -8.49
CA GLY A 119 13.86 -5.95 -8.77
C GLY A 119 13.24 -6.53 -7.51
N LEU A 120 12.00 -7.01 -7.67
CA LEU A 120 11.24 -7.68 -6.62
C LEU A 120 11.64 -9.15 -6.49
N ASP A 121 11.75 -9.62 -5.26
CA ASP A 121 11.71 -11.05 -4.96
C ASP A 121 10.26 -11.52 -5.06
N LYS A 122 9.97 -12.32 -6.09
CA LYS A 122 8.60 -12.77 -6.38
C LYS A 122 8.12 -13.85 -5.43
N ASP A 123 9.03 -14.64 -4.86
CA ASP A 123 8.68 -15.76 -3.99
C ASP A 123 8.28 -15.22 -2.61
N GLU A 124 9.06 -14.28 -2.06
CA GLU A 124 8.74 -13.57 -0.82
C GLU A 124 7.43 -12.77 -0.95
N LEU A 125 7.18 -12.19 -2.12
CA LEU A 125 5.95 -11.45 -2.39
C LEU A 125 4.71 -12.36 -2.38
N ALA A 126 4.82 -13.54 -2.99
CA ALA A 126 3.72 -14.51 -3.04
C ALA A 126 3.34 -15.01 -1.64
N GLU A 127 4.34 -15.28 -0.79
CA GLU A 127 4.11 -15.63 0.61
C GLU A 127 3.43 -14.49 1.38
N SER A 128 3.90 -13.25 1.18
CA SER A 128 3.29 -12.06 1.79
C SER A 128 1.83 -11.88 1.39
N TYR A 129 1.49 -12.09 0.12
CA TYR A 129 0.11 -12.02 -0.36
C TYR A 129 -0.77 -13.08 0.29
N LYS A 130 -0.28 -14.31 0.38
CA LYS A 130 -1.00 -15.41 1.02
C LYS A 130 -1.30 -15.10 2.48
N ALA A 131 -0.29 -14.65 3.22
CA ALA A 131 -0.44 -14.25 4.63
C ALA A 131 -1.47 -13.10 4.79
N ALA A 132 -1.45 -12.10 3.90
CA ALA A 132 -2.38 -10.99 3.93
C ALA A 132 -3.83 -11.41 3.64
N ILE A 133 -4.04 -12.37 2.72
CA ILE A 133 -5.36 -12.94 2.41
C ILE A 133 -5.90 -13.75 3.59
N GLU A 134 -5.05 -14.57 4.22
CA GLU A 134 -5.40 -15.35 5.41
C GLU A 134 -5.79 -14.42 6.57
N ALA A 135 -4.98 -13.40 6.85
CA ALA A 135 -5.23 -12.42 7.91
C ALA A 135 -6.50 -11.57 7.68
N ALA A 136 -6.90 -11.34 6.44
CA ALA A 136 -8.13 -10.63 6.11
C ALA A 136 -9.39 -11.49 6.21
N SER A 137 -9.24 -12.82 6.18
CA SER A 137 -10.33 -13.80 6.21
C SER A 137 -10.59 -14.39 7.59
N ALA A 138 -9.64 -14.22 8.53
CA ALA A 138 -9.75 -14.59 9.93
C ALA A 138 -10.61 -13.60 10.73
#